data_AF-A0A3Q0S2Y2-F1
#
_entry.id   AF-A0A3Q0S2Y2-F1
#
_cell.length_a   1.000
_cell.length_b   1.000
_cell.length_c   1.000
_cell.angle_alpha   90.00
_cell.angle_beta   90.00
_cell.angle_gamma   90.00
#
_symmetry.space_group_name_H-M   'P 1'
#
loop_
_entity.id
_entity.type
_entity.pdbx_description
1 polymer ?
#
loop_
_entity_poly.entity_id
_entity_poly.type
_entity_poly.pdbx_seq_one_letter_code
_entity_poly.pdbx_strand_id
1 'polypeptide(L)'
;MDFYKYITPRPEEAAMRKEVVNRIETVIRELWPTVDVQIYGSFSTGLYLPTSDIDLMVTGNWVRPPLHALEQALRKHKVADPLSIKVLDKATVPIIKLTDQETDVKVDISFNTENGVKAANFIKDYVKKYPVLPYLIIVLKQFLLQRDLNEVFTGGISSYSLILMVISFLQLHPRIDPSNPSENLGVLLIEFFELYGRNFNYLNTGIRIRSGGAYIAKDEIIMTNGFRPSLLYIEDPLSGNDVGRGSYGVMQVKDVFNYAFIVLSHAVSPLAQSYPNKDCESTLGRIIRLTKEVIDYREWIIKKWGGRDLVRMDNRGTNEQQQRDSVSPHSADSPMSISSPQQHSSASSVSSLSGSDNVRKPVQDDLYIYYCLLASTCVHCCVVDTLMFKHKVTHRLQVHTSICLDQRFDLFLSIFCLFFSLQNGAKFNVKGFHNPPLVNNAVLANRGHTHTHRNTWRRRKRDSLPVSLSR
;
A
#
# COMPACT_ATOMS: atom_id res chain seq x y z
N MET A 1 -4.28 -11.41 14.03
CA MET A 1 -4.21 -10.44 15.16
C MET A 1 -2.78 -10.03 15.48
N ASP A 2 -1.86 -10.96 15.71
CA ASP A 2 -0.49 -10.63 16.14
C ASP A 2 0.26 -9.76 15.13
N PHE A 3 0.12 -10.05 13.83
CA PHE A 3 0.67 -9.21 12.78
C PHE A 3 0.16 -7.76 12.86
N TYR A 4 -1.14 -7.55 13.07
CA TYR A 4 -1.71 -6.20 13.23
C TYR A 4 -1.08 -5.49 14.42
N LYS A 5 -1.00 -6.14 15.59
CA LYS A 5 -0.37 -5.54 16.78
C LYS A 5 1.11 -5.21 16.53
N TYR A 6 1.82 -6.10 15.85
CA TYR A 6 3.23 -5.91 15.54
C TYR A 6 3.45 -4.75 14.57
N ILE A 7 2.67 -4.69 13.48
CA ILE A 7 2.85 -3.71 12.40
C ILE A 7 2.22 -2.36 12.70
N THR A 8 1.24 -2.31 13.60
CA THR A 8 0.62 -1.06 14.03
C THR A 8 1.70 -0.13 14.61
N PRO A 9 1.62 1.18 14.33
CA PRO A 9 2.60 2.16 14.78
C PRO A 9 2.72 2.24 16.30
N ARG A 10 3.96 2.33 16.79
CA ARG A 10 4.30 2.49 18.20
C ARG A 10 4.35 3.97 18.60
N PRO A 11 4.25 4.29 19.90
CA PRO A 11 4.36 5.68 20.38
C PRO A 11 5.62 6.40 19.90
N GLU A 12 6.76 5.70 19.85
CA GLU A 12 8.04 6.23 19.37
C GLU A 12 8.00 6.60 17.89
N GLU A 13 7.35 5.77 17.07
CA GLU A 13 7.16 6.02 15.65
C GLU A 13 6.21 7.20 15.40
N ALA A 14 5.15 7.32 16.21
CA ALA A 14 4.25 8.46 16.17
C ALA A 14 4.96 9.77 16.59
N ALA A 15 5.81 9.71 17.62
CA ALA A 15 6.62 10.84 18.07
C ALA A 15 7.62 11.29 16.99
N MET A 16 8.35 10.34 16.40
CA MET A 16 9.27 10.59 15.29
C MET A 16 8.53 11.24 14.10
N ARG A 17 7.38 10.70 13.68
CA ARG A 17 6.59 11.27 12.58
C ARG A 17 6.11 12.69 12.90
N LYS A 18 5.76 12.98 14.15
CA LYS A 18 5.41 14.34 14.59
C LYS A 18 6.60 15.29 14.51
N GLU A 19 7.81 14.85 14.82
CA GLU A 19 9.03 15.65 14.64
C GLU A 19 9.28 15.98 13.16
N VAL A 20 9.07 15.02 12.25
CA VAL A 20 9.13 15.24 10.79
C VAL A 20 8.13 16.31 10.36
N VAL A 21 6.88 16.19 10.79
CA VAL A 21 5.82 17.18 10.47
C VAL A 21 6.20 18.56 10.97
N ASN A 22 6.67 18.67 12.22
CA ASN A 22 7.05 19.96 12.80
C ASN A 22 8.19 20.66 12.03
N ARG A 23 9.20 19.90 11.57
CA ARG A 23 10.29 20.46 10.76
C ARG A 23 9.78 21.03 9.44
N ILE A 24 8.93 20.28 8.74
CA ILE A 24 8.35 20.70 7.45
C ILE A 24 7.40 21.88 7.64
N GLU A 25 6.54 21.81 8.66
CA GLU A 25 5.60 22.89 9.00
C GLU A 25 6.33 24.19 9.35
N THR A 26 7.47 24.12 10.03
CA THR A 26 8.30 25.31 10.32
C THR A 26 8.73 26.00 9.02
N VAL A 27 9.26 25.24 8.05
CA VAL A 27 9.66 25.78 6.74
C VAL A 27 8.48 26.40 6.00
N ILE A 28 7.31 25.74 6.03
CA ILE A 28 6.09 26.23 5.38
C ILE A 28 5.62 27.54 6.02
N ARG A 29 5.62 27.64 7.35
CA ARG A 29 5.16 28.83 8.08
C ARG A 29 6.13 30.00 7.99
N GLU A 30 7.43 29.74 7.83
CA GLU A 30 8.40 30.80 7.52
C GLU A 30 8.17 31.40 6.13
N LEU A 31 7.81 30.58 5.14
CA LEU A 31 7.42 31.07 3.82
C LEU A 31 6.07 31.80 3.86
N TRP A 32 5.09 31.22 4.54
CA TRP A 32 3.71 31.68 4.55
C TRP A 32 3.11 31.59 5.96
N PRO A 33 3.21 32.65 6.79
CA PRO A 33 2.81 32.60 8.20
C PRO A 33 1.31 32.34 8.46
N THR A 34 0.45 32.62 7.48
CA THR A 34 -1.02 32.55 7.63
C THR A 34 -1.61 31.25 7.10
N VAL A 35 -0.80 30.30 6.66
CA VAL A 35 -1.29 29.05 6.07
C VAL A 35 -1.58 28.03 7.13
N ASP A 36 -2.54 27.17 6.84
CA ASP A 36 -2.86 26.03 7.69
C ASP A 36 -2.21 24.76 7.12
N VAL A 37 -1.59 23.97 8.00
CA VAL A 37 -0.91 22.72 7.63
C VAL A 37 -1.58 21.58 8.37
N GLN A 38 -2.18 20.66 7.62
CA GLN A 38 -2.94 19.55 8.16
C GLN A 38 -2.37 18.21 7.69
N ILE A 39 -2.28 17.26 8.62
CA ILE A 39 -2.01 15.86 8.30
C ILE A 39 -3.30 15.22 7.80
N TYR A 40 -3.25 14.54 6.65
CA TYR A 40 -4.38 13.73 6.15
C TYR A 40 -3.93 12.29 5.86
N GLY A 41 -4.77 11.55 5.12
CA GLY A 41 -4.43 10.22 4.63
C GLY A 41 -4.28 9.18 5.74
N SER A 42 -3.39 8.21 5.50
CA SER A 42 -3.27 7.01 6.33
C SER A 42 -2.79 7.31 7.76
N PHE A 43 -1.98 8.36 7.93
CA PHE A 43 -1.49 8.80 9.23
C PHE A 43 -2.64 9.36 10.08
N SER A 44 -3.51 10.18 9.48
CA SER A 44 -4.69 10.73 10.17
C SER A 44 -5.69 9.65 10.58
N THR A 45 -5.90 8.61 9.76
CA THR A 45 -6.86 7.53 10.05
C THR A 45 -6.31 6.45 10.99
N GLY A 46 -5.01 6.45 11.29
CA GLY A 46 -4.35 5.37 12.04
C GLY A 46 -4.21 4.06 11.27
N LEU A 47 -4.37 4.07 9.94
CA LEU A 47 -4.32 2.89 9.07
C LEU A 47 -3.04 2.87 8.22
N TYR A 48 -1.91 3.19 8.82
CA TYR A 48 -0.62 3.29 8.14
C TYR A 48 0.32 2.16 8.54
N LEU A 49 1.16 1.74 7.59
CA LEU A 49 2.27 0.83 7.83
C LEU A 49 3.49 1.61 8.32
N PRO A 50 4.48 0.98 8.96
CA PRO A 50 5.69 1.66 9.44
C PRO A 50 6.41 2.45 8.36
N THR A 51 6.38 1.95 7.12
CA THR A 51 6.99 2.54 5.93
C THR A 51 6.06 3.46 5.14
N SER A 52 4.81 3.68 5.57
CA SER A 52 3.87 4.54 4.86
C SER A 52 4.28 6.01 4.89
N ASP A 53 4.05 6.70 3.78
CA ASP A 53 4.30 8.13 3.63
C ASP A 53 3.44 8.96 4.62
N ILE A 54 3.90 10.19 4.92
CA ILE A 54 3.09 11.21 5.59
C ILE A 54 2.46 12.10 4.53
N ASP A 55 1.13 12.21 4.56
CA ASP A 55 0.39 13.11 3.68
C ASP A 55 0.12 14.45 4.39
N LEU A 56 0.63 15.55 3.83
CA LEU A 56 0.43 16.91 4.34
C LEU A 56 -0.35 17.76 3.34
N MET A 57 -1.36 18.46 3.83
CA MET A 57 -2.14 19.44 3.06
C MET A 57 -1.80 20.83 3.57
N VAL A 58 -1.38 21.70 2.65
CA VAL A 58 -1.20 23.13 2.92
C VAL A 58 -2.39 23.90 2.37
N THR A 59 -3.09 24.61 3.24
CA THR A 59 -4.25 25.42 2.87
C THR A 59 -3.88 26.89 2.91
N GLY A 60 -4.11 27.58 1.80
CA GLY A 60 -3.84 29.01 1.70
C GLY A 60 -4.42 29.62 0.44
N ASN A 61 -4.39 30.95 0.42
CA ASN A 61 -5.03 31.73 -0.64
C ASN A 61 -4.06 31.93 -1.82
N TRP A 62 -3.99 30.93 -2.70
CA TRP A 62 -3.23 31.01 -3.95
C TRP A 62 -4.10 30.73 -5.16
N VAL A 63 -3.91 31.52 -6.22
CA VAL A 63 -4.52 31.26 -7.53
C VAL A 63 -3.95 29.97 -8.15
N ARG A 64 -2.66 29.70 -7.92
CA ARG A 64 -1.97 28.47 -8.31
C ARG A 64 -1.05 27.99 -7.18
N PRO A 65 -0.97 26.68 -6.90
CA PRO A 65 -0.09 26.14 -5.86
C PRO A 65 1.38 26.57 -6.05
N PRO A 66 2.03 27.17 -5.04
CA PRO A 66 3.41 27.67 -5.14
C PRO A 66 4.46 26.55 -4.95
N LEU A 67 4.35 25.46 -5.72
CA LEU A 67 5.14 24.24 -5.54
C LEU A 67 6.66 24.48 -5.55
N HIS A 68 7.16 25.24 -6.52
CA HIS A 68 8.60 25.51 -6.65
C HIS A 68 9.15 26.43 -5.56
N ALA A 69 8.34 27.33 -5.01
CA ALA A 69 8.75 28.16 -3.87
C ALA A 69 8.96 27.28 -2.62
N LEU A 70 8.05 26.34 -2.38
CA LEU A 70 8.19 25.37 -1.31
C LEU A 70 9.40 24.45 -1.55
N GLU A 71 9.58 23.93 -2.77
CA GLU A 71 10.76 23.13 -3.14
C GLU A 71 12.07 23.83 -2.78
N GLN A 72 12.23 25.10 -3.18
CA GLN A 72 13.44 25.88 -2.91
C GLN A 72 13.66 26.08 -1.41
N ALA A 73 12.61 26.35 -0.64
CA ALA A 73 12.72 26.51 0.80
C ALA A 73 13.07 25.21 1.52
N LEU A 74 12.48 24.08 1.11
CA LEU A 74 12.82 22.75 1.65
C LEU A 74 14.29 22.42 1.40
N ARG A 75 14.80 22.71 0.20
CA ARG A 75 16.24 22.56 -0.15
C ARG A 75 17.13 23.45 0.69
N LYS A 76 16.74 24.72 0.88
CA LYS A 76 17.51 25.70 1.66
C LYS A 76 17.64 25.28 3.13
N HIS A 77 16.56 24.76 3.73
CA HIS A 77 16.53 24.34 5.12
C HIS A 77 17.13 22.95 5.36
N LYS A 78 17.47 22.20 4.31
CA LYS A 78 18.04 20.85 4.40
C LYS A 78 17.19 19.90 5.28
N VAL A 79 15.87 20.00 5.17
CA VAL A 79 14.94 19.11 5.90
C VAL A 79 14.78 17.76 5.22
N ALA A 80 15.08 17.69 3.92
CA ALA A 80 14.92 16.50 3.10
C ALA A 80 16.22 16.16 2.37
N ASP A 81 16.40 14.89 2.02
CA ASP A 81 17.45 14.47 1.09
C ASP A 81 17.30 15.29 -0.21
N PRO A 82 18.30 16.09 -0.61
CA PRO A 82 18.21 16.94 -1.79
C PRO A 82 17.80 16.20 -3.07
N LEU A 83 18.18 14.92 -3.23
CA LEU A 83 17.84 14.14 -4.43
C LEU A 83 16.43 13.55 -4.37
N SER A 84 15.81 13.50 -3.20
CA SER A 84 14.47 12.96 -2.98
C SER A 84 13.35 13.93 -3.37
N ILE A 85 13.60 15.25 -3.30
CA ILE A 85 12.55 16.25 -3.52
C ILE A 85 12.15 16.26 -5.01
N LYS A 86 10.89 15.91 -5.28
CA LYS A 86 10.30 15.84 -6.62
C LYS A 86 8.98 16.59 -6.66
N VAL A 87 8.89 17.56 -7.57
CA VAL A 87 7.64 18.26 -7.87
C VAL A 87 6.91 17.51 -8.99
N LEU A 88 5.68 17.09 -8.72
CA LEU A 88 4.79 16.42 -9.66
C LEU A 88 3.63 17.35 -10.00
N ASP A 89 3.89 18.33 -10.86
CA ASP A 89 2.96 19.42 -11.22
C ASP A 89 1.95 19.06 -12.33
N LYS A 90 2.20 17.99 -13.08
CA LYS A 90 1.35 17.51 -14.19
C LYS A 90 0.23 16.56 -13.78
N ALA A 91 0.21 16.12 -12.53
CA ALA A 91 -0.84 15.23 -12.01
C ALA A 91 -2.16 15.99 -11.78
N THR A 92 -3.28 15.28 -11.73
CA THR A 92 -4.60 15.85 -11.40
C THR A 92 -4.59 16.64 -10.09
N VAL A 93 -3.84 16.12 -9.11
CA VAL A 93 -3.52 16.82 -7.86
C VAL A 93 -2.01 17.02 -7.83
N PRO A 94 -1.51 18.25 -8.02
CA PRO A 94 -0.08 18.54 -7.93
C PRO A 94 0.46 18.27 -6.52
N ILE A 95 1.58 17.55 -6.44
CA ILE A 95 2.20 17.17 -5.16
C ILE A 95 3.71 17.39 -5.18
N ILE A 96 4.28 17.65 -4.00
CA ILE A 96 5.72 17.58 -3.76
C ILE A 96 5.99 16.32 -2.95
N LYS A 97 6.79 15.41 -3.50
CA LYS A 97 7.30 14.24 -2.77
C LYS A 97 8.68 14.56 -2.23
N LEU A 98 9.00 14.13 -1.02
CA LEU A 98 10.32 14.23 -0.41
C LEU A 98 10.58 13.09 0.57
N THR A 99 11.84 12.91 0.95
CA THR A 99 12.25 12.01 2.03
C THR A 99 12.98 12.83 3.08
N ASP A 100 12.50 12.79 4.33
CA ASP A 100 13.12 13.48 5.46
C ASP A 100 14.54 12.97 5.69
N GLN A 101 15.49 13.91 5.80
CA GLN A 101 16.92 13.57 5.86
C GLN A 101 17.33 12.85 7.16
N GLU A 102 16.62 13.10 8.27
CA GLU A 102 16.99 12.55 9.58
C GLU A 102 16.40 11.17 9.87
N THR A 103 15.28 10.85 9.21
CA THR A 103 14.42 9.71 9.54
C THR A 103 14.10 8.81 8.36
N ASP A 104 14.43 9.19 7.14
CA ASP A 104 14.07 8.47 5.91
C ASP A 104 12.55 8.34 5.69
N VAL A 105 11.74 9.12 6.43
CA VAL A 105 10.29 9.16 6.25
C VAL A 105 9.94 9.92 4.98
N LYS A 106 9.18 9.26 4.11
CA LYS A 106 8.61 9.86 2.91
C LYS A 106 7.45 10.78 3.26
N VAL A 107 7.36 11.91 2.58
CA VAL A 107 6.31 12.91 2.77
C VAL A 107 5.79 13.38 1.42
N ASP A 108 4.48 13.37 1.28
CA ASP A 108 3.74 13.91 0.15
C ASP A 108 3.03 15.19 0.59
N ILE A 109 3.32 16.32 -0.05
CA ILE A 109 2.72 17.63 0.25
C ILE A 109 1.82 18.05 -0.90
N SER A 110 0.53 18.27 -0.62
CA SER A 110 -0.46 18.79 -1.56
C SER A 110 -1.02 20.14 -1.10
N PHE A 111 -1.65 20.88 -2.02
CA PHE A 111 -2.21 22.21 -1.75
C PHE A 111 -3.72 22.23 -1.99
N ASN A 112 -4.48 22.77 -1.03
CA ASN A 112 -5.93 22.99 -1.12
C ASN A 112 -6.74 21.72 -1.48
N THR A 113 -6.29 20.54 -1.06
CA THR A 113 -6.94 19.24 -1.33
C THR A 113 -7.93 18.85 -0.21
N GLU A 114 -8.96 19.67 0.04
CA GLU A 114 -9.91 19.44 1.15
C GLU A 114 -10.60 18.06 1.12
N ASN A 115 -10.76 17.49 -0.07
CA ASN A 115 -11.36 16.16 -0.25
C ASN A 115 -10.56 15.07 0.48
N GLY A 116 -9.24 15.22 0.64
CA GLY A 116 -8.42 14.27 1.38
C GLY A 116 -8.75 14.22 2.88
N VAL A 117 -9.07 15.38 3.48
CA VAL A 117 -9.48 15.48 4.89
C VAL A 117 -10.87 14.89 5.09
N LYS A 118 -11.82 15.21 4.19
CA LYS A 118 -13.17 14.63 4.20
C LYS A 118 -13.13 13.11 4.05
N ALA A 119 -12.28 12.59 3.16
CA ALA A 119 -12.04 11.16 3.00
C ALA A 119 -11.48 10.53 4.27
N ALA A 120 -10.50 11.15 4.93
CA ALA A 120 -9.96 10.64 6.18
C ALA A 120 -11.03 10.55 7.29
N ASN A 121 -11.88 11.57 7.43
CA ASN A 121 -12.98 11.54 8.41
C ASN A 121 -14.02 10.46 8.07
N PHE A 122 -14.40 10.34 6.80
CA PHE A 122 -15.27 9.27 6.33
C PHE A 122 -14.71 7.88 6.68
N ILE A 123 -13.40 7.65 6.48
CA ILE A 123 -12.76 6.39 6.86
C ILE A 123 -12.75 6.19 8.38
N LYS A 124 -12.50 7.24 9.18
CA LYS A 124 -12.56 7.15 10.66
C LYS A 124 -13.94 6.71 11.15
N ASP A 125 -15.01 7.19 10.52
CA ASP A 125 -16.36 6.79 10.88
C ASP A 125 -16.61 5.31 10.58
N TYR A 126 -16.10 4.80 9.46
CA TYR A 126 -16.17 3.37 9.15
C TYR A 126 -15.27 2.49 10.03
N VAL A 127 -14.11 2.98 10.46
CA VAL A 127 -13.26 2.29 11.43
C VAL A 127 -13.99 2.15 12.78
N LYS A 128 -14.72 3.18 13.23
CA LYS A 128 -15.56 3.09 14.43
C LYS A 128 -16.74 2.15 14.22
N LYS A 129 -17.36 2.19 13.05
CA LYS A 129 -18.54 1.37 12.71
C LYS A 129 -18.20 -0.11 12.57
N TYR A 130 -17.05 -0.44 11.98
CA TYR A 130 -16.62 -1.81 11.70
C TYR A 130 -15.30 -2.12 12.41
N PRO A 131 -15.33 -2.68 13.63
CA PRO A 131 -14.12 -2.98 14.41
C PRO A 131 -13.15 -3.95 13.72
N VAL A 132 -13.65 -4.79 12.81
CA VAL A 132 -12.84 -5.72 12.01
C VAL A 132 -12.05 -5.05 10.88
N LEU A 133 -12.47 -3.85 10.45
CA LEU A 133 -11.94 -3.16 9.28
C LEU A 133 -10.42 -2.89 9.38
N PRO A 134 -9.87 -2.33 10.49
CA PRO A 134 -8.43 -2.05 10.57
C PRO A 134 -7.55 -3.28 10.37
N TYR A 135 -7.98 -4.44 10.89
CA TYR A 135 -7.22 -5.69 10.76
C TYR A 135 -7.09 -6.14 9.31
N LEU A 136 -8.19 -6.12 8.56
CA LEU A 136 -8.19 -6.48 7.15
C LEU A 136 -7.37 -5.48 6.33
N ILE A 137 -7.56 -4.17 6.55
CA ILE A 137 -6.83 -3.13 5.82
C ILE A 137 -5.32 -3.26 5.98
N ILE A 138 -4.84 -3.43 7.20
CA ILE A 138 -3.40 -3.49 7.46
C ILE A 138 -2.75 -4.73 6.81
N VAL A 139 -3.43 -5.88 6.87
CA VAL A 139 -2.98 -7.11 6.21
C VAL A 139 -2.93 -6.92 4.69
N LEU A 140 -4.01 -6.40 4.10
CA LEU A 140 -4.12 -6.21 2.65
C LEU A 140 -3.17 -5.14 2.13
N LYS A 141 -2.95 -4.06 2.90
CA LYS A 141 -1.96 -3.04 2.58
C LYS A 141 -0.56 -3.64 2.52
N GLN A 142 -0.15 -4.41 3.54
CA GLN A 142 1.16 -5.06 3.52
C GLN A 142 1.27 -6.04 2.35
N PHE A 143 0.21 -6.81 2.10
CA PHE A 143 0.15 -7.80 1.03
C PHE A 143 0.37 -7.17 -0.36
N LEU A 144 -0.23 -6.01 -0.63
CA LEU A 144 -0.03 -5.28 -1.89
C LEU A 144 1.31 -4.55 -1.93
N LEU A 145 1.74 -3.97 -0.81
CA LEU A 145 3.00 -3.23 -0.70
C LEU A 145 4.20 -4.11 -1.08
N GLN A 146 4.30 -5.31 -0.52
CA GLN A 146 5.43 -6.21 -0.80
C GLN A 146 5.48 -6.74 -2.23
N ARG A 147 4.49 -6.41 -3.06
CA ARG A 147 4.37 -6.80 -4.48
C ARG A 147 4.39 -5.58 -5.41
N ASP A 148 4.63 -4.38 -4.88
CA ASP A 148 4.61 -3.11 -5.62
C ASP A 148 3.25 -2.83 -6.33
N LEU A 149 2.15 -3.35 -5.75
CA LEU A 149 0.78 -3.20 -6.28
C LEU A 149 -0.05 -2.16 -5.51
N ASN A 150 0.57 -1.40 -4.62
CA ASN A 150 -0.06 -0.36 -3.80
C ASN A 150 0.01 1.05 -4.42
N GLU A 151 0.68 1.22 -5.55
CA GLU A 151 0.89 2.51 -6.20
C GLU A 151 0.02 2.65 -7.47
N VAL A 152 -0.73 3.74 -7.56
CA VAL A 152 -1.60 4.01 -8.71
C VAL A 152 -0.78 4.35 -9.97
N PHE A 153 0.39 4.95 -9.79
CA PHE A 153 1.26 5.34 -10.90
C PHE A 153 1.72 4.13 -11.75
N THR A 154 1.88 2.96 -11.12
CA THR A 154 2.23 1.71 -11.80
C THR A 154 1.00 0.87 -12.18
N GLY A 155 -0.21 1.39 -11.93
CA GLY A 155 -1.49 0.72 -12.22
C GLY A 155 -2.02 -0.13 -11.07
N GLY A 156 -1.39 -0.09 -9.89
CA GLY A 156 -1.85 -0.75 -8.68
C GLY A 156 -3.10 -0.12 -8.07
N ILE A 157 -3.46 -0.58 -6.86
CA ILE A 157 -4.64 -0.10 -6.13
C ILE A 157 -4.24 0.94 -5.09
N SER A 158 -4.89 2.10 -5.13
CA SER A 158 -4.69 3.13 -4.12
C SER A 158 -5.14 2.67 -2.73
N SER A 159 -4.52 3.21 -1.67
CA SER A 159 -4.96 2.94 -0.29
C SER A 159 -6.45 3.25 -0.08
N TYR A 160 -6.98 4.32 -0.69
CA TYR A 160 -8.39 4.67 -0.55
C TYR A 160 -9.30 3.66 -1.27
N SER A 161 -8.98 3.30 -2.52
CA SER A 161 -9.70 2.29 -3.30
C SER A 161 -9.73 0.94 -2.57
N LEU A 162 -8.60 0.51 -2.00
CA LEU A 162 -8.53 -0.71 -1.19
C LEU A 162 -9.47 -0.65 0.02
N ILE A 163 -9.49 0.48 0.74
CA ILE A 163 -10.38 0.63 1.89
C ILE A 163 -11.85 0.56 1.48
N LEU A 164 -12.23 1.20 0.36
CA LEU A 164 -13.59 1.12 -0.15
C LEU A 164 -13.97 -0.31 -0.58
N MET A 165 -13.04 -1.08 -1.17
CA MET A 165 -13.27 -2.48 -1.50
C MET A 165 -13.55 -3.32 -0.25
N VAL A 166 -12.82 -3.11 0.84
CA VAL A 166 -13.06 -3.83 2.11
C VAL A 166 -14.36 -3.37 2.76
N ILE A 167 -14.68 -2.07 2.74
CA ILE A 167 -15.97 -1.57 3.23
C ILE A 167 -17.12 -2.21 2.45
N SER A 168 -17.04 -2.26 1.11
CA SER A 168 -18.06 -2.91 0.28
C SER A 168 -18.21 -4.40 0.58
N PHE A 169 -17.08 -5.10 0.77
CA PHE A 169 -17.09 -6.51 1.14
C PHE A 169 -17.81 -6.74 2.48
N LEU A 170 -17.48 -5.95 3.49
CA LEU A 170 -18.11 -6.05 4.81
C LEU A 170 -19.60 -5.66 4.79
N GLN A 171 -19.96 -4.64 4.01
CA GLN A 171 -21.33 -4.16 3.84
C GLN A 171 -22.25 -5.21 3.21
N LEU A 172 -21.73 -5.95 2.22
CA LEU A 172 -22.50 -6.91 1.43
C LEU A 172 -22.27 -8.36 1.88
N HIS A 173 -21.60 -8.56 3.02
CA HIS A 173 -21.32 -9.90 3.52
C HIS A 173 -22.61 -10.55 4.06
N PRO A 174 -23.04 -11.70 3.54
CA PRO A 174 -24.38 -12.25 3.84
C PRO A 174 -24.53 -12.81 5.26
N ARG A 175 -23.43 -13.17 5.92
CA ARG A 175 -23.44 -13.95 7.17
C ARG A 175 -22.82 -13.24 8.37
N ILE A 176 -22.26 -12.06 8.17
CA ILE A 176 -21.41 -11.40 9.18
C ILE A 176 -21.99 -10.03 9.49
N ASP A 177 -22.07 -9.70 10.78
CA ASP A 177 -22.25 -8.33 11.22
C ASP A 177 -20.85 -7.71 11.40
N PRO A 178 -20.38 -6.85 10.48
CA PRO A 178 -19.06 -6.24 10.61
C PRO A 178 -18.94 -5.29 11.82
N SER A 179 -20.05 -4.97 12.49
CA SER A 179 -20.08 -4.20 13.74
C SER A 179 -19.69 -5.06 14.96
N ASN A 180 -19.75 -6.39 14.84
CA ASN A 180 -19.35 -7.32 15.89
C ASN A 180 -17.82 -7.51 15.89
N PRO A 181 -17.12 -7.21 17.00
CA PRO A 181 -15.66 -7.38 17.08
C PRO A 181 -15.21 -8.85 17.16
N SER A 182 -16.12 -9.78 17.45
CA SER A 182 -15.82 -11.20 17.65
C SER A 182 -15.85 -12.03 16.36
N GLU A 183 -16.04 -11.38 15.20
CA GLU A 183 -16.11 -12.05 13.90
C GLU A 183 -14.78 -12.70 13.52
N ASN A 184 -14.85 -13.79 12.77
CA ASN A 184 -13.67 -14.55 12.38
C ASN A 184 -12.90 -13.84 11.25
N LEU A 185 -11.88 -13.07 11.64
CA LEU A 185 -11.00 -12.36 10.71
C LEU A 185 -10.30 -13.26 9.69
N GLY A 186 -10.03 -14.52 10.03
CA GLY A 186 -9.41 -15.47 9.11
C GLY A 186 -10.33 -15.84 7.96
N VAL A 187 -11.60 -16.11 8.27
CA VAL A 187 -12.65 -16.37 7.28
C VAL A 187 -12.87 -15.13 6.41
N LEU A 188 -13.04 -13.96 7.03
CA LEU A 188 -13.20 -12.68 6.31
C LEU A 188 -12.05 -12.40 5.35
N LEU A 189 -10.80 -12.67 5.76
CA LEU A 189 -9.64 -12.45 4.91
C LEU A 189 -9.62 -13.41 3.70
N ILE A 190 -9.92 -14.69 3.92
CA ILE A 190 -9.97 -15.69 2.84
C ILE A 190 -11.11 -15.36 1.87
N GLU A 191 -12.30 -15.06 2.37
CA GLU A 191 -13.48 -14.71 1.54
C GLU A 191 -13.28 -13.39 0.80
N PHE A 192 -12.56 -12.42 1.36
CA PHE A 192 -12.17 -11.21 0.64
C PHE A 192 -11.30 -11.55 -0.58
N PHE A 193 -10.28 -12.39 -0.39
CA PHE A 193 -9.41 -12.83 -1.48
C PHE A 193 -10.15 -13.69 -2.51
N GLU A 194 -11.11 -14.52 -2.07
CA GLU A 194 -11.98 -15.28 -2.95
C GLU A 194 -12.82 -14.34 -3.82
N LEU A 195 -13.55 -13.43 -3.20
CA LEU A 195 -14.42 -12.49 -3.88
C LEU A 195 -13.64 -11.69 -4.92
N TYR A 196 -12.59 -10.97 -4.51
CA TYR A 196 -11.88 -10.07 -5.42
C TYR A 196 -10.84 -10.76 -6.29
N GLY A 197 -10.43 -11.99 -5.98
CA GLY A 197 -9.51 -12.77 -6.82
C GLY A 197 -10.21 -13.64 -7.87
N ARG A 198 -11.41 -14.13 -7.57
CA ARG A 198 -12.11 -15.13 -8.40
C ARG A 198 -13.49 -14.69 -8.88
N ASN A 199 -14.32 -14.14 -7.98
CA ASN A 199 -15.77 -14.04 -8.23
C ASN A 199 -16.21 -12.65 -8.73
N PHE A 200 -15.52 -11.58 -8.33
CA PHE A 200 -15.90 -10.22 -8.68
C PHE A 200 -15.69 -9.97 -10.18
N ASN A 201 -16.76 -9.56 -10.86
CA ASN A 201 -16.73 -9.30 -12.29
C ASN A 201 -16.25 -7.86 -12.57
N TYR A 202 -14.93 -7.68 -12.66
CA TYR A 202 -14.30 -6.40 -12.99
C TYR A 202 -14.72 -5.83 -14.36
N LEU A 203 -15.30 -6.62 -15.27
CA LEU A 203 -15.72 -6.10 -16.58
C LEU A 203 -17.08 -5.41 -16.50
N ASN A 204 -18.00 -5.96 -15.70
CA ASN A 204 -19.42 -5.57 -15.76
C ASN A 204 -19.93 -4.96 -14.45
N THR A 205 -19.19 -5.08 -13.35
CA THR A 205 -19.66 -4.68 -12.01
C THR A 205 -18.86 -3.51 -11.45
N GLY A 206 -19.57 -2.51 -10.94
CA GLY A 206 -19.05 -1.39 -10.15
C GLY A 206 -19.43 -1.50 -8.68
N ILE A 207 -18.67 -0.83 -7.83
CA ILE A 207 -18.89 -0.78 -6.37
C ILE A 207 -19.48 0.57 -5.97
N ARG A 208 -20.54 0.56 -5.16
CA ARG A 208 -21.12 1.74 -4.51
C ARG A 208 -21.16 1.52 -3.00
N ILE A 209 -20.73 2.52 -2.24
CA ILE A 209 -20.60 2.43 -0.76
C ILE A 209 -21.81 3.02 -0.02
N ARG A 210 -22.53 3.96 -0.66
CA ARG A 210 -23.69 4.64 -0.08
C ARG A 210 -24.81 3.67 0.26
N SER A 211 -25.68 4.07 1.20
CA SER A 211 -26.93 3.35 1.55
C SER A 211 -26.74 1.88 1.94
N GLY A 212 -25.65 1.56 2.64
CA GLY A 212 -25.37 0.18 3.07
C GLY A 212 -24.60 -0.65 2.05
N GLY A 213 -24.20 -0.08 0.92
CA GLY A 213 -23.40 -0.76 -0.10
C GLY A 213 -24.25 -1.40 -1.20
N ALA A 214 -23.76 -1.40 -2.43
CA ALA A 214 -24.39 -2.07 -3.56
C ALA A 214 -23.37 -2.39 -4.66
N TYR A 215 -23.66 -3.45 -5.43
CA TYR A 215 -23.05 -3.68 -6.73
C TYR A 215 -23.96 -3.13 -7.83
N ILE A 216 -23.35 -2.44 -8.78
CA ILE A 216 -24.06 -1.79 -9.88
C ILE A 216 -23.54 -2.29 -11.22
N ALA A 217 -24.42 -2.45 -12.20
CA ALA A 217 -24.01 -2.81 -13.55
C ALA A 217 -23.34 -1.61 -14.22
N LYS A 218 -22.19 -1.82 -14.86
CA LYS A 218 -21.46 -0.75 -15.55
C LYS A 218 -22.22 -0.16 -16.72
N ASP A 219 -23.07 -0.95 -17.37
CA ASP A 219 -23.93 -0.48 -18.45
C ASP A 219 -24.91 0.61 -17.96
N GLU A 220 -25.46 0.49 -16.75
CA GLU A 220 -26.32 1.51 -16.14
C GLU A 220 -25.57 2.84 -15.92
N ILE A 221 -24.28 2.76 -15.55
CA ILE A 221 -23.42 3.93 -15.35
C ILE A 221 -23.16 4.63 -16.67
N ILE A 222 -22.88 3.87 -17.74
CA ILE A 222 -22.67 4.40 -19.08
C ILE A 222 -23.93 5.14 -19.55
N MET A 223 -25.10 4.55 -19.36
CA MET A 223 -26.37 5.15 -19.75
C MET A 223 -26.69 6.43 -18.97
N THR A 224 -26.36 6.46 -17.67
CA THR A 224 -26.69 7.59 -16.80
C THR A 224 -25.70 8.75 -16.93
N ASN A 225 -24.40 8.44 -16.97
CA ASN A 225 -23.35 9.45 -16.84
C ASN A 225 -22.55 9.70 -18.13
N GLY A 226 -22.75 8.89 -19.17
CA GLY A 226 -22.12 9.06 -20.48
C GLY A 226 -20.60 8.83 -20.52
N PHE A 227 -19.98 8.37 -19.43
CA PHE A 227 -18.56 8.04 -19.38
C PHE A 227 -18.32 6.54 -19.26
N ARG A 228 -17.22 6.06 -19.84
CA ARG A 228 -16.80 4.66 -19.74
C ARG A 228 -16.19 4.41 -18.36
N PRO A 229 -16.77 3.53 -17.53
CA PRO A 229 -16.21 3.18 -16.23
C PRO A 229 -14.87 2.44 -16.38
N SER A 230 -13.95 2.64 -15.44
CA SER A 230 -12.67 1.93 -15.42
C SER A 230 -12.85 0.44 -15.10
N LEU A 231 -11.78 -0.37 -15.22
CA LEU A 231 -11.83 -1.80 -14.86
C LEU A 231 -12.19 -1.98 -13.38
N LEU A 232 -11.55 -1.26 -12.47
CA LEU A 232 -11.97 -1.17 -11.08
C LEU A 232 -12.86 0.05 -10.90
N TYR A 233 -14.17 -0.08 -11.12
CA TYR A 233 -15.06 1.05 -10.88
C TYR A 233 -15.51 1.06 -9.42
N ILE A 234 -15.22 2.15 -8.71
CA ILE A 234 -15.71 2.40 -7.36
C ILE A 234 -16.23 3.83 -7.30
N GLU A 235 -17.51 3.99 -7.00
CA GLU A 235 -18.16 5.30 -6.85
C GLU A 235 -17.74 5.92 -5.51
N ASP A 236 -17.07 7.07 -5.58
CA ASP A 236 -16.69 7.84 -4.41
C ASP A 236 -17.94 8.27 -3.59
N PRO A 237 -18.08 7.85 -2.33
CA PRO A 237 -19.18 8.30 -1.47
C PRO A 237 -19.16 9.79 -1.17
N LEU A 238 -18.07 10.50 -1.46
CA LEU A 238 -17.95 11.95 -1.25
C LEU A 238 -18.16 12.72 -2.56
N SER A 239 -17.41 12.40 -3.61
CA SER A 239 -17.44 13.16 -4.87
C SER A 239 -18.28 12.54 -5.99
N GLY A 240 -18.68 11.28 -5.88
CA GLY A 240 -19.36 10.51 -6.95
C GLY A 240 -18.45 10.08 -8.11
N ASN A 241 -17.16 10.44 -8.08
CA ASN A 241 -16.21 10.09 -9.12
C ASN A 241 -15.78 8.61 -9.04
N ASP A 242 -15.25 8.09 -10.16
CA ASP A 242 -14.61 6.78 -10.22
C ASP A 242 -13.20 6.83 -9.60
N VAL A 243 -13.06 6.30 -8.37
CA VAL A 243 -11.76 6.32 -7.67
C VAL A 243 -10.79 5.23 -8.11
N GLY A 244 -11.26 4.21 -8.84
CA GLY A 244 -10.38 3.16 -9.36
C GLY A 244 -9.88 3.43 -10.78
N ARG A 245 -10.16 4.61 -11.34
CA ARG A 245 -9.69 5.05 -12.66
C ARG A 245 -8.19 4.88 -12.89
N GLY A 246 -7.38 5.14 -11.85
CA GLY A 246 -5.92 5.00 -11.93
C GLY A 246 -5.43 3.55 -11.81
N SER A 247 -6.26 2.62 -11.36
CA SER A 247 -5.91 1.20 -11.16
C SER A 247 -6.05 0.38 -12.44
N TYR A 248 -5.40 0.82 -13.52
CA TYR A 248 -5.48 0.16 -14.83
C TYR A 248 -4.85 -1.25 -14.84
N GLY A 249 -4.00 -1.56 -13.87
CA GLY A 249 -3.37 -2.87 -13.65
C GLY A 249 -4.15 -3.80 -12.71
N VAL A 250 -5.41 -3.50 -12.37
CA VAL A 250 -6.19 -4.28 -11.38
C VAL A 250 -6.28 -5.78 -11.67
N MET A 251 -6.16 -6.21 -12.92
CA MET A 251 -6.15 -7.64 -13.25
C MET A 251 -4.94 -8.38 -12.65
N GLN A 252 -3.78 -7.73 -12.53
CA GLN A 252 -2.63 -8.30 -11.80
C GLN A 252 -2.95 -8.42 -10.31
N VAL A 253 -3.69 -7.45 -9.76
CA VAL A 253 -4.13 -7.48 -8.37
C VAL A 253 -5.13 -8.62 -8.11
N LYS A 254 -6.06 -8.83 -9.04
CA LYS A 254 -6.97 -9.99 -9.04
C LYS A 254 -6.18 -11.31 -9.01
N ASP A 255 -5.13 -11.45 -9.82
CA ASP A 255 -4.35 -12.68 -9.88
C ASP A 255 -3.60 -12.96 -8.57
N VAL A 256 -3.01 -11.93 -7.94
CA VAL A 256 -2.35 -12.11 -6.62
C VAL A 256 -3.37 -12.34 -5.49
N PHE A 257 -4.57 -11.78 -5.57
CA PHE A 257 -5.65 -12.10 -4.63
C PHE A 257 -6.09 -13.56 -4.78
N ASN A 258 -6.24 -14.07 -6.01
CA ASN A 258 -6.53 -15.48 -6.24
C ASN A 258 -5.42 -16.40 -5.71
N TYR A 259 -4.15 -16.02 -5.90
CA TYR A 259 -3.02 -16.73 -5.29
C TYR A 259 -3.13 -16.78 -3.75
N ALA A 260 -3.42 -15.64 -3.11
CA ALA A 260 -3.55 -15.58 -1.65
C ALA A 260 -4.71 -16.46 -1.15
N PHE A 261 -5.84 -16.46 -1.85
CA PHE A 261 -6.97 -17.37 -1.57
C PHE A 261 -6.52 -18.84 -1.60
N ILE A 262 -5.88 -19.28 -2.70
CA ILE A 262 -5.42 -20.67 -2.84
C ILE A 262 -4.47 -21.06 -1.71
N VAL A 263 -3.48 -20.22 -1.42
CA VAL A 263 -2.46 -20.49 -0.39
C VAL A 263 -3.09 -20.58 1.00
N LEU A 264 -3.94 -19.63 1.37
CA LEU A 264 -4.57 -19.62 2.69
C LEU A 264 -5.59 -20.77 2.83
N SER A 265 -6.42 -21.02 1.82
CA SER A 265 -7.39 -22.13 1.84
C SER A 265 -6.70 -23.49 1.95
N HIS A 266 -5.54 -23.67 1.29
CA HIS A 266 -4.73 -24.87 1.47
C HIS A 266 -4.12 -24.95 2.87
N ALA A 267 -3.62 -23.84 3.41
CA ALA A 267 -3.00 -23.81 4.74
C ALA A 267 -3.98 -24.13 5.88
N VAL A 268 -5.27 -23.85 5.71
CA VAL A 268 -6.32 -24.15 6.70
C VAL A 268 -7.13 -25.42 6.37
N SER A 269 -6.81 -26.11 5.28
CA SER A 269 -7.46 -27.37 4.92
C SER A 269 -7.10 -28.47 5.93
N PRO A 270 -8.02 -29.39 6.26
CA PRO A 270 -7.70 -30.58 7.07
C PRO A 270 -6.52 -31.38 6.51
N LEU A 271 -6.35 -31.37 5.18
CA LEU A 271 -5.24 -32.05 4.50
C LEU A 271 -3.89 -31.37 4.73
N ALA A 272 -3.84 -30.12 5.21
CA ALA A 272 -2.59 -29.40 5.47
C ALA A 272 -1.70 -30.12 6.50
N GLN A 273 -2.31 -30.86 7.43
CA GLN A 273 -1.61 -31.68 8.45
C GLN A 273 -0.79 -32.82 7.83
N SER A 274 -1.12 -33.24 6.60
CA SER A 274 -0.46 -34.35 5.91
C SER A 274 0.71 -33.92 5.01
N TYR A 275 0.86 -32.62 4.76
CA TYR A 275 2.01 -32.08 4.03
C TYR A 275 3.12 -31.73 5.00
N PRO A 276 4.41 -31.90 4.64
CA PRO A 276 5.55 -31.43 5.42
C PRO A 276 5.66 -29.89 5.33
N ASN A 277 4.59 -29.18 5.69
CA ASN A 277 4.65 -27.79 6.10
C ASN A 277 5.28 -27.82 7.48
N LYS A 278 6.61 -27.79 7.52
CA LYS A 278 7.38 -27.69 8.75
C LYS A 278 6.72 -26.64 9.66
N ASP A 279 6.67 -26.92 10.96
CA ASP A 279 6.09 -26.08 12.03
C ASP A 279 6.71 -24.66 12.16
N CYS A 280 7.45 -24.21 11.15
CA CYS A 280 8.24 -22.98 11.11
C CYS A 280 7.51 -21.81 10.45
N GLU A 281 6.48 -22.04 9.63
CA GLU A 281 5.82 -20.96 8.86
C GLU A 281 4.41 -20.65 9.37
N SER A 282 4.22 -19.42 9.85
CA SER A 282 2.92 -18.83 10.17
C SER A 282 1.96 -18.88 8.96
N THR A 283 0.66 -19.13 9.18
CA THR A 283 -0.38 -19.11 8.13
C THR A 283 -0.33 -17.82 7.32
N LEU A 284 -0.24 -16.68 8.01
CA LEU A 284 -0.15 -15.38 7.34
C LEU A 284 1.23 -15.16 6.70
N GLY A 285 2.29 -15.74 7.30
CA GLY A 285 3.67 -15.69 6.79
C GLY A 285 3.85 -16.30 5.38
N ARG A 286 2.90 -17.13 4.94
CA ARG A 286 2.87 -17.71 3.59
C ARG A 286 2.55 -16.67 2.50
N ILE A 287 1.80 -15.63 2.83
CA ILE A 287 1.37 -14.60 1.87
C ILE A 287 1.96 -13.23 2.17
N ILE A 288 2.39 -12.99 3.40
CA ILE A 288 2.97 -11.74 3.88
C ILE A 288 4.35 -11.96 4.46
N ARG A 289 5.30 -11.10 4.08
CA ARG A 289 6.64 -11.05 4.64
C ARG A 289 7.01 -9.60 4.96
N LEU A 290 7.81 -9.45 6.01
CA LEU A 290 8.47 -8.19 6.33
C LEU A 290 9.95 -8.35 5.99
N THR A 291 10.51 -7.33 5.36
CA THR A 291 11.94 -7.34 5.04
C THR A 291 12.75 -7.00 6.29
N LYS A 292 14.01 -7.41 6.32
CA LYS A 292 14.89 -7.13 7.46
C LYS A 292 15.08 -5.62 7.64
N GLU A 293 15.13 -4.87 6.55
CA GLU A 293 15.27 -3.41 6.56
C GLU A 293 14.11 -2.75 7.33
N VAL A 294 12.88 -3.24 7.16
CA VAL A 294 11.73 -2.73 7.91
C VAL A 294 11.88 -3.04 9.40
N ILE A 295 12.34 -4.24 9.75
CA ILE A 295 12.54 -4.63 11.15
C ILE A 295 13.61 -3.75 11.80
N ASP A 296 14.79 -3.67 11.17
CA ASP A 296 15.94 -2.90 11.63
C ASP A 296 15.59 -1.41 11.76
N TYR A 297 14.83 -0.85 10.80
CA TYR A 297 14.38 0.54 10.85
C TYR A 297 13.51 0.83 12.08
N ARG A 298 12.60 -0.09 12.42
CA ARG A 298 11.73 0.08 13.59
C ARG A 298 12.50 -0.02 14.90
N GLU A 299 13.42 -0.97 14.99
CA GLU A 299 14.32 -1.10 16.14
C GLU A 299 15.18 0.16 16.31
N TRP A 300 15.67 0.73 15.21
CA TRP A 300 16.40 1.99 15.22
C TRP A 300 15.56 3.15 15.77
N ILE A 301 14.28 3.28 15.37
CA ILE A 301 13.37 4.30 15.92
C ILE A 301 13.24 4.12 17.43
N ILE A 302 12.97 2.91 17.90
CA ILE A 302 12.78 2.63 19.34
C ILE A 302 14.04 3.00 20.12
N LYS A 303 15.22 2.67 19.61
CA LYS A 303 16.48 3.04 20.25
C LYS A 303 16.67 4.55 20.34
N LYS A 304 16.26 5.31 19.32
CA LYS A 304 16.48 6.77 19.24
C LYS A 304 15.40 7.60 19.94
N TRP A 305 14.17 7.10 20.06
CA TRP A 305 13.03 7.79 20.67
C TRP A 305 12.53 7.17 21.99
N GLY A 306 12.75 5.88 22.24
CA GLY A 306 12.23 5.19 23.43
C GLY A 306 12.85 5.64 24.77
N GLY A 307 14.02 6.28 24.76
CA GLY A 307 14.65 6.84 25.96
C GLY A 307 14.22 8.27 26.32
N ARG A 308 13.43 8.94 25.48
CA ARG A 308 13.15 10.39 25.63
C ARG A 308 12.07 10.70 26.67
N ASP A 309 11.22 9.74 27.03
CA ASP A 309 10.18 9.93 28.05
C ASP A 309 10.76 9.93 29.48
N LEU A 310 11.87 9.23 29.72
CA LEU A 310 12.57 9.26 31.01
C LEU A 310 13.21 10.64 31.29
N VAL A 311 13.80 11.27 30.27
CA VAL A 311 14.46 12.58 30.40
C VAL A 311 13.44 13.72 30.62
N ARG A 312 12.20 13.57 30.11
CA ARG A 312 11.13 14.55 30.35
C ARG A 312 10.53 14.49 31.75
N MET A 313 10.61 13.36 32.45
CA MET A 313 10.16 13.25 33.84
C MET A 313 11.19 13.83 34.82
N ASP A 314 12.50 13.68 34.56
CA ASP A 314 13.54 14.27 35.42
C ASP A 314 13.58 15.80 35.35
N ASN A 315 13.29 16.40 34.20
CA ASN A 315 13.23 17.86 34.04
C ASN A 315 11.97 18.53 34.62
N ARG A 316 11.00 17.75 35.11
CA ARG A 316 9.87 18.28 35.90
C ARG A 316 10.12 18.20 37.42
N GLY A 317 11.18 17.53 37.86
CA GLY A 317 11.49 17.32 39.28
C GLY A 317 12.44 18.36 39.91
N THR A 318 12.93 19.35 39.16
CA THR A 318 14.02 20.24 39.61
C THR A 318 13.66 21.72 39.74
N ASN A 319 12.39 22.13 39.61
CA ASN A 319 12.00 23.54 39.65
C ASN A 319 10.90 23.91 40.67
N GLU A 320 10.70 23.12 41.73
CA GLU A 320 9.85 23.53 42.86
C GLU A 320 10.48 23.13 44.19
N GLN A 321 11.41 23.95 44.70
CA GLN A 321 11.72 23.99 46.13
C GLN A 321 12.49 25.26 46.50
N GLN A 322 11.77 26.37 46.59
CA GLN A 322 12.15 27.49 47.45
C GLN A 322 10.93 28.35 47.78
N GLN A 323 10.16 27.92 48.78
CA GLN A 323 9.56 28.82 49.76
C GLN A 323 9.02 27.99 50.93
N ARG A 324 9.75 28.04 52.05
CA ARG A 324 9.18 27.81 53.37
C ARG A 324 8.17 28.93 53.63
N ASP A 325 7.03 28.59 54.20
CA ASP A 325 6.69 29.13 55.52
C ASP A 325 5.67 28.26 56.25
N SER A 326 5.88 28.25 57.55
CA SER A 326 5.25 27.57 58.67
C SER A 326 3.74 27.75 58.84
N VAL A 327 3.07 26.74 59.40
CA VAL A 327 2.29 26.78 60.68
C VAL A 327 1.36 25.54 60.77
N SER A 328 1.49 24.80 61.88
CA SER A 328 0.50 23.91 62.51
C SER A 328 0.17 24.53 63.90
N PRO A 329 -0.87 24.16 64.69
CA PRO A 329 -1.51 22.82 64.79
C PRO A 329 -3.01 22.79 65.20
N HIS A 330 -3.48 21.59 65.58
CA HIS A 330 -4.71 21.19 66.34
C HIS A 330 -5.86 20.60 65.51
N SER A 331 -6.62 19.55 65.90
CA SER A 331 -6.59 18.53 66.97
C SER A 331 -7.73 17.52 66.67
N ALA A 332 -7.62 16.28 67.21
CA ALA A 332 -8.70 15.41 67.73
C ALA A 332 -9.78 14.83 66.77
N ASP A 333 -9.80 13.51 66.55
CA ASP A 333 -10.52 12.50 67.37
C ASP A 333 -10.68 11.14 66.62
N SER A 334 -10.46 10.05 67.36
CA SER A 334 -10.67 8.63 66.99
C SER A 334 -12.05 8.15 67.55
N PRO A 335 -12.46 6.85 67.66
CA PRO A 335 -11.86 5.57 67.22
C PRO A 335 -12.88 4.47 66.73
N MET A 336 -12.35 3.25 66.56
CA MET A 336 -12.94 1.89 66.60
C MET A 336 -12.93 1.13 65.26
N SER A 337 -12.58 -0.16 65.14
CA SER A 337 -12.01 -1.19 66.04
C SER A 337 -11.87 -2.51 65.23
N ILE A 338 -10.75 -3.25 65.42
CA ILE A 338 -10.62 -4.73 65.52
C ILE A 338 -10.88 -5.53 64.19
N SER A 339 -10.05 -6.46 63.68
CA SER A 339 -9.22 -7.52 64.29
C SER A 339 -8.14 -8.07 63.30
N SER A 340 -7.01 -8.53 63.84
CA SER A 340 -5.91 -9.30 63.21
C SER A 340 -6.11 -10.84 63.41
N PRO A 341 -5.10 -11.76 63.28
CA PRO A 341 -3.90 -11.88 62.42
C PRO A 341 -3.68 -13.33 61.86
N GLN A 342 -2.69 -13.53 60.96
CA GLN A 342 -1.66 -14.63 60.93
C GLN A 342 -1.00 -14.71 59.53
N GLN A 343 0.27 -14.33 59.36
CA GLN A 343 1.53 -15.07 59.60
C GLN A 343 1.96 -16.01 58.43
N HIS A 344 3.02 -15.64 57.69
CA HIS A 344 4.35 -16.29 57.67
C HIS A 344 5.16 -16.01 56.37
N SER A 345 6.45 -15.76 56.61
CA SER A 345 7.66 -15.57 55.78
C SER A 345 7.87 -16.64 54.67
N SER A 346 8.79 -16.60 53.69
CA SER A 346 10.16 -16.03 53.52
C SER A 346 10.52 -16.14 52.00
N ALA A 347 11.18 -15.18 51.34
CA ALA A 347 12.62 -14.90 51.19
C ALA A 347 13.42 -15.67 50.10
N SER A 348 14.05 -14.89 49.20
CA SER A 348 15.36 -15.08 48.49
C SER A 348 15.47 -16.19 47.41
N SER A 349 16.27 -16.12 46.32
CA SER A 349 17.56 -15.45 46.11
C SER A 349 17.91 -15.30 44.61
N VAL A 350 18.86 -14.39 44.36
CA VAL A 350 19.66 -14.12 43.16
C VAL A 350 20.52 -15.28 42.62
N SER A 351 20.87 -15.25 41.33
CA SER A 351 22.25 -15.49 40.84
C SER A 351 22.44 -15.16 39.35
N SER A 352 23.54 -14.48 39.08
CA SER A 352 24.19 -14.17 37.80
C SER A 352 25.22 -15.24 37.42
N LEU A 353 25.56 -15.41 36.13
CA LEU A 353 26.87 -15.90 35.67
C LEU A 353 27.11 -15.62 34.16
N SER A 354 28.39 -15.66 33.80
CA SER A 354 29.11 -15.01 32.70
C SER A 354 29.54 -15.97 31.58
N GLY A 355 29.79 -15.47 30.36
CA GLY A 355 31.01 -15.80 29.60
C GLY A 355 30.90 -16.51 28.24
N SER A 356 31.35 -15.78 27.21
CA SER A 356 32.33 -16.20 26.19
C SER A 356 31.91 -16.49 24.73
N ASP A 357 32.79 -15.99 23.86
CA ASP A 357 32.76 -15.81 22.40
C ASP A 357 32.70 -17.09 21.55
N ASN A 358 32.19 -16.94 20.31
CA ASN A 358 32.73 -17.67 19.16
C ASN A 358 32.50 -16.93 17.83
N VAL A 359 33.59 -16.78 17.09
CA VAL A 359 33.70 -16.22 15.73
C VAL A 359 33.37 -17.29 14.69
N ARG A 360 32.54 -16.99 13.66
CA ARG A 360 32.58 -17.71 12.37
C ARG A 360 32.10 -16.84 11.18
N LYS A 361 32.87 -16.92 10.08
CA LYS A 361 32.73 -16.24 8.77
C LYS A 361 31.70 -16.95 7.83
N PRO A 362 31.29 -16.34 6.70
CA PRO A 362 29.98 -16.55 6.06
C PRO A 362 29.97 -17.39 4.75
N VAL A 363 28.75 -17.55 4.21
CA VAL A 363 28.34 -17.85 2.80
C VAL A 363 27.99 -19.32 2.47
N GLN A 364 26.68 -19.65 2.39
CA GLN A 364 26.14 -20.74 1.57
C GLN A 364 24.60 -20.65 1.33
N ASP A 365 23.95 -19.48 1.28
CA ASP A 365 22.47 -19.41 1.22
C ASP A 365 21.87 -18.96 -0.13
N ASP A 366 22.65 -18.33 -1.01
CA ASP A 366 22.11 -17.74 -2.25
C ASP A 366 21.84 -18.76 -3.39
N LEU A 367 22.47 -19.94 -3.36
CA LEU A 367 22.29 -20.94 -4.42
C LEU A 367 21.02 -21.78 -4.23
N TYR A 368 20.52 -21.90 -3.00
CA TYR A 368 19.37 -22.74 -2.67
C TYR A 368 18.03 -22.06 -3.04
N ILE A 369 17.99 -20.73 -2.96
CA ILE A 369 16.79 -19.93 -3.28
C ILE A 369 16.49 -19.95 -4.79
N TYR A 370 17.53 -19.98 -5.64
CA TYR A 370 17.36 -20.04 -7.09
C TYR A 370 16.79 -21.41 -7.56
N TYR A 371 17.19 -22.50 -6.90
CA TYR A 371 16.68 -23.85 -7.19
C TYR A 371 15.21 -24.04 -6.77
N CYS A 372 14.77 -23.46 -5.65
CA CYS A 372 13.38 -23.56 -5.21
C CYS A 372 12.38 -22.77 -6.08
N LEU A 373 12.83 -21.66 -6.70
CA LEU A 373 12.01 -20.86 -7.62
C LEU A 373 11.81 -21.56 -8.98
N LEU A 374 12.84 -22.25 -9.50
CA LEU A 374 12.76 -22.98 -10.79
C LEU A 374 12.03 -24.32 -10.68
N ALA A 375 12.14 -25.02 -9.55
CA ALA A 375 11.43 -26.28 -9.33
C ALA A 375 9.89 -26.10 -9.31
N SER A 376 9.40 -24.95 -8.83
CA SER A 376 7.95 -24.68 -8.70
C SER A 376 7.27 -24.36 -10.03
N THR A 377 7.99 -23.82 -11.02
CA THR A 377 7.46 -23.63 -12.39
C THR A 377 7.43 -24.94 -13.18
N CYS A 378 8.32 -25.90 -12.87
CA CYS A 378 8.42 -27.18 -13.59
C CYS A 378 7.27 -28.15 -13.28
N VAL A 379 6.75 -28.11 -12.04
CA VAL A 379 5.57 -28.90 -11.64
C VAL A 379 4.32 -28.48 -12.41
N HIS A 380 4.25 -27.23 -12.90
CA HIS A 380 3.10 -26.73 -13.63
C HIS A 380 3.06 -27.15 -15.12
N CYS A 381 4.17 -27.59 -15.72
CA CYS A 381 4.16 -28.18 -17.07
C CYS A 381 3.75 -29.66 -17.05
N CYS A 382 4.25 -30.46 -16.09
CA CYS A 382 3.95 -31.90 -16.03
C CYS A 382 2.47 -32.23 -15.73
N VAL A 383 1.76 -31.34 -15.04
CA VAL A 383 0.34 -31.56 -14.71
C VAL A 383 -0.59 -31.24 -15.88
N VAL A 384 -0.19 -30.35 -16.80
CA VAL A 384 -1.01 -30.00 -17.97
C VAL A 384 -0.92 -31.08 -19.06
N ASP A 385 0.24 -31.73 -19.25
CA ASP A 385 0.39 -32.80 -20.25
C ASP A 385 -0.25 -34.13 -19.82
N THR A 386 -0.38 -34.39 -18.51
CA THR A 386 -1.03 -35.62 -18.02
C THR A 386 -2.56 -35.60 -18.22
N LEU A 387 -3.16 -34.42 -18.43
CA LEU A 387 -4.61 -34.27 -18.67
C LEU A 387 -5.02 -34.28 -20.15
N MET A 388 -4.06 -34.21 -21.09
CA MET A 388 -4.34 -34.27 -22.54
C MET A 388 -4.16 -35.66 -23.16
N PHE A 389 -3.76 -36.68 -22.39
CA PHE A 389 -3.51 -38.05 -22.89
C PHE A 389 -4.50 -39.11 -22.38
N LYS A 390 -5.76 -38.73 -22.12
CA LYS A 390 -6.87 -39.69 -21.92
C LYS A 390 -7.81 -39.71 -23.14
N HIS A 391 -7.29 -40.10 -24.29
CA HIS A 391 -8.11 -40.73 -25.33
C HIS A 391 -7.25 -41.69 -26.16
N LYS A 392 -7.68 -42.96 -26.19
CA LYS A 392 -7.16 -44.11 -26.96
C LYS A 392 -5.79 -44.67 -26.51
N VAL A 393 -5.80 -45.86 -25.89
CA VAL A 393 -5.48 -47.16 -26.52
C VAL A 393 -5.42 -48.23 -25.41
N THR A 394 -6.20 -49.29 -25.60
CA THR A 394 -6.17 -50.57 -24.89
C THR A 394 -5.01 -51.45 -25.38
N HIS A 395 -4.10 -51.89 -24.51
CA HIS A 395 -3.72 -53.31 -24.27
C HIS A 395 -2.51 -53.45 -23.31
N ARG A 396 -2.47 -54.59 -22.62
CA ARG A 396 -1.48 -55.12 -21.65
C ARG A 396 -0.01 -54.76 -21.91
N LEU A 397 0.75 -54.44 -20.85
CA LEU A 397 1.97 -55.17 -20.44
C LEU A 397 2.40 -54.78 -19.01
N GLN A 398 2.94 -55.76 -18.27
CA GLN A 398 3.46 -55.67 -16.91
C GLN A 398 4.95 -55.29 -16.90
N VAL A 399 5.34 -54.43 -15.93
CA VAL A 399 6.55 -54.51 -15.07
C VAL A 399 7.93 -53.99 -15.57
N HIS A 400 8.47 -53.08 -14.73
CA HIS A 400 9.88 -52.70 -14.41
C HIS A 400 10.74 -51.71 -15.24
N THR A 401 10.99 -50.55 -14.59
CA THR A 401 12.26 -49.79 -14.37
C THR A 401 12.91 -48.89 -15.42
N SER A 402 12.90 -47.58 -15.10
CA SER A 402 14.01 -46.64 -14.85
C SER A 402 15.24 -46.57 -15.77
N ILE A 403 15.71 -45.32 -15.94
CA ILE A 403 17.00 -44.85 -16.49
C ILE A 403 16.98 -44.59 -18.01
N CYS A 404 16.32 -43.49 -18.43
CA CYS A 404 16.72 -42.73 -19.63
C CYS A 404 15.95 -41.40 -19.75
N LEU A 405 16.24 -40.40 -18.92
CA LEU A 405 15.61 -39.06 -19.06
C LEU A 405 16.57 -37.87 -18.81
N ASP A 406 17.87 -38.12 -18.71
CA ASP A 406 18.82 -37.12 -18.20
C ASP A 406 19.65 -36.38 -19.28
N GLN A 407 19.49 -36.70 -20.57
CA GLN A 407 20.31 -36.08 -21.65
C GLN A 407 19.55 -35.21 -22.65
N ARG A 408 18.21 -35.13 -22.58
CA ARG A 408 17.41 -34.18 -23.40
C ARG A 408 17.04 -32.89 -22.66
N PHE A 409 17.28 -32.83 -21.35
CA PHE A 409 16.96 -31.68 -20.50
C PHE A 409 17.93 -30.50 -20.72
N ASP A 410 19.22 -30.78 -20.93
CA ASP A 410 20.25 -29.72 -21.01
C ASP A 410 20.25 -28.92 -22.32
N LEU A 411 19.82 -29.53 -23.44
CA LEU A 411 19.76 -28.85 -24.73
C LEU A 411 18.57 -27.87 -24.81
N PHE A 412 17.46 -28.19 -24.13
CA PHE A 412 16.28 -27.31 -24.05
C PHE A 412 16.48 -26.14 -23.08
N LEU A 413 17.18 -26.38 -21.96
CA LEU A 413 17.49 -25.36 -20.95
C LEU A 413 18.43 -24.27 -21.52
N SER A 414 19.39 -24.65 -22.37
CA SER A 414 20.33 -23.71 -22.99
C SER A 414 19.66 -22.78 -24.02
N ILE A 415 18.71 -23.29 -24.81
CA ILE A 415 17.99 -22.50 -25.82
C ILE A 415 17.03 -21.50 -25.15
N PHE A 416 16.40 -21.89 -24.03
CA PHE A 416 15.46 -21.02 -23.29
C PHE A 416 16.19 -19.89 -22.52
N CYS A 417 17.35 -20.17 -21.92
CA CYS A 417 18.19 -19.15 -21.28
C CYS A 417 18.74 -18.12 -22.28
N LEU A 418 19.15 -18.54 -23.49
CA LEU A 418 19.59 -17.62 -24.54
C LEU A 418 18.47 -16.66 -24.98
N PHE A 419 17.22 -17.13 -25.06
CA PHE A 419 16.07 -16.30 -25.43
C PHE A 419 15.69 -15.25 -24.37
N PHE A 420 15.81 -15.60 -23.08
CA PHE A 420 15.48 -14.70 -21.97
C PHE A 420 16.58 -13.65 -21.71
N SER A 421 17.85 -14.02 -21.90
CA SER A 421 18.98 -13.07 -21.80
C SER A 421 18.99 -12.04 -22.93
N LEU A 422 18.49 -12.39 -24.12
CA LEU A 422 18.41 -11.47 -25.27
C LEU A 422 17.33 -10.39 -25.13
N GLN A 423 16.31 -10.59 -24.28
CA GLN A 423 15.25 -9.59 -24.05
C GLN A 423 15.59 -8.53 -22.99
N ASN A 424 16.64 -8.72 -22.18
CA ASN A 424 17.03 -7.79 -21.11
C ASN A 424 18.43 -7.17 -21.28
N GLY A 425 18.92 -7.06 -22.52
CA GLY A 425 20.15 -6.35 -22.86
C GLY A 425 19.98 -4.82 -22.94
N ALA A 426 20.97 -4.10 -22.41
CA ALA A 426 21.05 -2.65 -22.22
C ALA A 426 20.61 -1.78 -23.43
N LYS A 427 19.80 -0.74 -23.17
CA LYS A 427 19.48 0.32 -24.13
C LYS A 427 20.58 1.38 -24.15
N PHE A 428 21.42 1.36 -25.18
CA PHE A 428 22.24 2.51 -25.57
C PHE A 428 21.40 3.53 -26.34
N ASN A 429 21.71 4.81 -26.09
CA ASN A 429 21.11 5.99 -26.69
C ASN A 429 21.71 6.27 -28.08
N VAL A 430 20.89 6.38 -29.13
CA VAL A 430 21.33 6.89 -30.44
C VAL A 430 20.31 7.90 -30.99
N LYS A 431 20.80 9.11 -31.25
CA LYS A 431 20.11 10.25 -31.89
C LYS A 431 19.78 9.95 -33.36
N GLY A 432 18.69 10.56 -33.83
CA GLY A 432 17.99 10.17 -35.06
C GLY A 432 18.57 10.65 -36.39
N PHE A 433 17.85 10.32 -37.46
CA PHE A 433 17.95 10.90 -38.80
C PHE A 433 16.59 10.83 -39.52
N HIS A 434 16.36 11.81 -40.40
CA HIS A 434 15.15 12.12 -41.17
C HIS A 434 14.84 11.17 -42.36
N ASN A 435 13.56 11.19 -42.78
CA ASN A 435 12.84 10.48 -43.86
C ASN A 435 13.51 10.44 -45.27
N PRO A 436 12.99 9.61 -46.21
CA PRO A 436 12.01 10.10 -47.21
C PRO A 436 10.84 9.14 -47.53
N PRO A 437 9.78 9.60 -48.26
CA PRO A 437 8.50 8.90 -48.41
C PRO A 437 8.44 8.03 -49.67
N LEU A 438 7.49 7.09 -49.72
CA LEU A 438 7.10 6.39 -50.95
C LEU A 438 5.60 6.54 -51.22
N VAL A 439 5.35 6.93 -52.46
CA VAL A 439 4.10 7.29 -53.11
C VAL A 439 3.75 6.16 -54.09
N ASN A 440 2.53 5.62 -54.04
CA ASN A 440 1.60 5.48 -55.19
C ASN A 440 0.44 4.49 -54.90
N ASN A 441 -0.78 5.05 -54.93
CA ASN A 441 -2.02 4.68 -55.66
C ASN A 441 -2.14 3.26 -56.26
N ALA A 442 -3.32 2.64 -56.37
CA ALA A 442 -4.60 3.18 -56.87
C ALA A 442 -5.80 2.34 -56.39
N VAL A 443 -6.91 2.97 -55.95
CA VAL A 443 -8.16 3.23 -56.71
C VAL A 443 -8.93 1.98 -57.16
N LEU A 444 -10.12 1.80 -56.58
CA LEU A 444 -11.32 1.54 -57.38
C LEU A 444 -12.55 2.15 -56.69
N ALA A 445 -13.24 2.98 -57.47
CA ALA A 445 -14.40 3.77 -57.11
C ALA A 445 -15.69 3.10 -57.61
N ASN A 446 -16.80 3.36 -56.92
CA ASN A 446 -18.09 3.73 -57.50
C ASN A 446 -19.00 4.22 -56.35
N ARG A 447 -19.41 5.51 -56.31
CA ARG A 447 -20.52 6.17 -57.06
C ARG A 447 -21.88 5.49 -56.77
N GLY A 448 -22.98 6.15 -56.43
CA GLY A 448 -23.43 7.54 -56.21
C GLY A 448 -24.70 7.45 -55.32
N HIS A 449 -25.48 8.45 -54.90
CA HIS A 449 -25.93 9.75 -55.41
C HIS A 449 -26.58 10.51 -54.22
N THR A 450 -26.16 11.73 -53.87
CA THR A 450 -26.77 13.05 -54.20
C THR A 450 -28.23 13.29 -53.79
N HIS A 451 -28.45 14.21 -52.83
CA HIS A 451 -29.21 15.48 -52.97
C HIS A 451 -29.24 16.25 -51.62
N THR A 452 -28.44 17.32 -51.46
CA THR A 452 -28.80 18.76 -51.48
C THR A 452 -29.78 19.26 -50.41
N HIS A 453 -29.30 20.09 -49.47
CA HIS A 453 -29.81 21.47 -49.30
C HIS A 453 -28.79 22.39 -48.61
N ARG A 454 -28.73 23.63 -49.11
CA ARG A 454 -27.84 24.76 -48.78
C ARG A 454 -28.27 25.52 -47.53
N ASN A 455 -27.29 26.13 -46.84
CA ASN A 455 -27.18 27.58 -46.51
C ASN A 455 -25.86 27.81 -45.73
N THR A 456 -24.72 28.06 -46.38
CA THR A 456 -24.05 29.38 -46.55
C THR A 456 -24.28 30.41 -45.43
N TRP A 457 -23.21 30.84 -44.76
CA TRP A 457 -22.70 32.24 -44.80
C TRP A 457 -21.18 32.31 -44.51
N ARG A 458 -20.53 33.21 -45.25
CA ARG A 458 -19.09 33.49 -45.48
C ARG A 458 -18.35 33.96 -44.21
N ARG A 459 -17.09 33.61 -43.92
CA ARG A 459 -15.78 33.88 -44.60
C ARG A 459 -15.39 35.37 -44.66
N ARG A 460 -14.39 35.79 -43.88
CA ARG A 460 -13.17 36.47 -44.39
C ARG A 460 -12.06 36.60 -43.33
N LYS A 461 -10.84 36.49 -43.85
CA LYS A 461 -9.50 36.49 -43.26
C LYS A 461 -8.76 37.70 -43.87
N ARG A 462 -7.70 38.19 -43.21
CA ARG A 462 -6.65 39.17 -43.61
C ARG A 462 -6.73 40.52 -42.87
N ASP A 463 -5.65 41.18 -42.44
CA ASP A 463 -4.20 41.10 -42.70
C ASP A 463 -3.37 41.77 -41.56
N SER A 464 -2.06 41.47 -41.55
CA SER A 464 -0.90 42.32 -41.21
C SER A 464 -0.65 42.93 -39.81
N LEU A 465 0.55 42.60 -39.29
CA LEU A 465 1.39 43.28 -38.28
C LEU A 465 1.68 44.77 -38.63
N PRO A 466 2.07 45.67 -37.67
CA PRO A 466 3.45 45.74 -37.14
C PRO A 466 3.63 46.11 -35.65
N VAL A 467 4.76 45.62 -35.08
CA VAL A 467 5.76 46.26 -34.19
C VAL A 467 5.35 47.45 -33.29
N SER A 468 5.52 47.33 -31.96
CA SER A 468 6.52 48.09 -31.13
C SER A 468 6.21 48.14 -29.62
N LEU A 469 7.20 47.73 -28.82
CA LEU A 469 7.74 48.31 -27.57
C LEU A 469 6.86 48.93 -26.46
N SER A 470 7.16 48.47 -25.24
CA SER A 470 7.22 49.17 -23.93
C SER A 470 5.94 49.73 -23.29
N ARG A 471 5.55 49.14 -22.15
CA ARG A 471 5.87 49.64 -20.80
C ARG A 471 5.73 48.54 -19.76
#